data_AF-C4LZ63-F1
#
_entry.id   AF-C4LZ63-F1
#
_cell.length_a   1.000
_cell.length_b   1.000
_cell.length_c   1.000
_cell.angle_alpha   90.00
_cell.angle_beta   90.00
_cell.angle_gamma   90.00
#
_symmetry.space_group_name_H-M   'P 1'
#
loop_
_entity.id
_entity.type
_entity.pdbx_description
1 polymer ?
#
loop_
_entity_poly.entity_id
_entity_poly.type
_entity_poly.pdbx_seq_one_letter_code
_entity_poly.pdbx_strand_id
1 'polypeptide(L)'
;MAQTMSCIDMIKMMDIDDSSEDSETISPNEETDISSVKYKTYLSITSSQVHKNLHALRYLQKESSKNIFDYYRVCSSEELILKDQERKSNEEMMLWIEGKKELSIPEQMKFVVDRWNTPCNTAKFKGIPCFWGRIIKRLPYFTPNTKEYPIIEFIKNIDVIKKPLSITQNGFQVKYQIIFQYNENEYISNGASIELTYVLPKEFPINQITEPNVSIINDNIWKNKIELEEGDLSQKTNFFSVFNTDNKDKQFIYFYILAKECVTNKMRWFDDSIVQIKDMKNLSWSSIKEFDYANECGDRIIDDKASLPCVQQ
;
A
#
# COMPACT_ATOMS: atom_id res chain seq x y z
N MET A 1 7.16 29.40 53.34
CA MET A 1 8.03 28.82 52.30
C MET A 1 7.24 27.72 51.62
N ALA A 2 6.85 27.92 50.36
CA ALA A 2 6.13 26.89 49.60
C ALA A 2 7.17 25.91 49.04
N GLN A 3 7.12 24.65 49.48
CA GLN A 3 7.94 23.59 48.91
C GLN A 3 7.34 23.16 47.58
N THR A 4 8.06 23.41 46.49
CA THR A 4 7.73 22.91 45.15
C THR A 4 8.13 21.44 45.05
N MET A 5 7.14 20.57 45.00
CA MET A 5 7.32 19.13 44.77
C MET A 5 7.28 18.86 43.26
N SER A 6 8.24 18.08 42.76
CA SER A 6 8.36 17.73 41.34
C SER A 6 7.26 16.75 40.92
N CYS A 7 6.73 16.90 39.70
CA CYS A 7 5.73 15.97 39.15
C CYS A 7 6.25 14.51 39.09
N ILE A 8 7.58 14.33 38.99
CA ILE A 8 8.22 13.01 39.00
C ILE A 8 8.19 12.38 40.40
N ASP A 9 8.28 13.20 41.45
CA ASP A 9 8.23 12.74 42.84
C ASP A 9 6.79 12.42 43.28
N MET A 10 5.80 13.07 42.68
CA MET A 10 4.38 12.78 42.90
C MET A 10 3.96 11.43 42.30
N ILE A 11 4.49 11.07 41.12
CA ILE A 11 4.24 9.79 40.46
C ILE A 11 4.90 8.64 41.24
N LYS A 12 6.15 8.83 41.72
CA LYS A 12 6.86 7.82 42.51
C LYS A 12 6.25 7.55 43.89
N MET A 13 5.48 8.47 44.46
CA MET A 13 4.77 8.23 45.73
C MET A 13 3.43 7.48 45.54
N MET A 14 2.88 7.46 44.33
CA MET A 14 1.66 6.69 44.02
C MET A 14 1.96 5.21 43.69
N ASP A 15 3.22 4.89 43.37
CA ASP A 15 3.67 3.53 42.99
C ASP A 15 4.12 2.65 44.17
N ILE A 16 3.92 3.05 45.43
CA ILE A 16 4.52 2.35 46.60
C ILE A 16 3.52 1.53 47.45
N ASP A 17 2.20 1.66 47.29
CA ASP A 17 1.23 1.04 48.21
C ASP A 17 0.36 -0.09 47.63
N ASP A 18 0.87 -0.89 46.70
CA ASP A 18 0.24 -2.19 46.39
C ASP A 18 1.30 -3.25 46.02
N SER A 19 1.86 -3.86 47.06
CA SER A 19 2.54 -5.14 46.95
C SER A 19 1.70 -6.22 47.65
N SER A 20 1.01 -7.04 46.87
CA SER A 20 0.79 -8.45 47.18
C SER A 20 0.40 -9.24 45.92
N GLU A 21 0.92 -10.46 45.87
CA GLU A 21 1.19 -11.29 44.69
C GLU A 21 0.00 -12.12 44.15
N ASP A 22 0.31 -12.79 43.03
CA ASP A 22 -0.28 -13.99 42.40
C ASP A 22 -1.48 -13.79 41.44
N SER A 23 -1.26 -13.83 40.11
CA SER A 23 -1.13 -15.02 39.23
C SER A 23 -2.43 -15.85 39.21
N GLU A 24 -3.12 -16.19 38.13
CA GLU A 24 -2.88 -16.32 36.69
C GLU A 24 -4.22 -16.10 35.96
N THR A 25 -4.24 -15.64 34.70
CA THR A 25 -5.10 -16.20 33.63
C THR A 25 -4.79 -15.58 32.26
N ILE A 26 -4.75 -16.46 31.26
CA ILE A 26 -4.40 -16.22 29.86
C ILE A 26 -5.65 -15.75 29.09
N SER A 27 -5.53 -14.67 28.32
CA SER A 27 -6.04 -14.51 26.94
C SER A 27 -5.51 -13.21 26.31
N PRO A 28 -4.99 -13.20 25.06
CA PRO A 28 -4.45 -12.01 24.45
C PRO A 28 -5.57 -11.05 24.04
N ASN A 29 -5.40 -9.80 24.46
CA ASN A 29 -6.26 -8.64 24.24
C ASN A 29 -6.70 -8.45 22.79
N GLU A 30 -7.99 -8.17 22.63
CA GLU A 30 -8.46 -7.18 21.66
C GLU A 30 -7.80 -5.83 22.01
N GLU A 31 -6.71 -5.48 21.32
CA GLU A 31 -6.15 -4.12 21.36
C GLU A 31 -7.06 -3.17 20.54
N THR A 32 -8.28 -2.95 21.01
CA THR A 32 -9.06 -1.78 20.59
C THR A 32 -8.60 -0.57 21.40
N ASP A 33 -7.89 0.34 20.72
CA ASP A 33 -8.06 1.78 20.87
C ASP A 33 -7.80 2.39 22.27
N ILE A 34 -6.74 1.91 22.94
CA ILE A 34 -6.28 2.45 24.22
C ILE A 34 -5.53 3.80 24.04
N SER A 35 -5.05 4.12 22.84
CA SER A 35 -4.20 5.29 22.58
C SER A 35 -4.99 6.60 22.43
N SER A 36 -6.16 6.59 21.79
CA SER A 36 -6.95 7.80 21.53
C SER A 36 -7.66 8.32 22.80
N VAL A 37 -8.14 7.41 23.65
CA VAL A 37 -8.79 7.72 24.94
C VAL A 37 -7.77 8.29 25.94
N LYS A 38 -6.55 7.73 25.99
CA LYS A 38 -5.46 8.23 26.86
C LYS A 38 -5.04 9.66 26.51
N TYR A 39 -4.98 10.00 25.22
CA TYR A 39 -4.54 11.33 24.79
C TYR A 39 -5.57 12.42 25.05
N LYS A 40 -6.87 12.14 24.85
CA LYS A 40 -7.96 13.08 25.16
C LYS A 40 -8.05 13.37 26.65
N THR A 41 -7.95 12.34 27.49
CA THR A 41 -7.93 12.50 28.95
C THR A 41 -6.69 13.28 29.40
N TYR A 42 -5.51 12.96 28.88
CA TYR A 42 -4.28 13.70 29.17
C TYR A 42 -4.39 15.18 28.78
N LEU A 43 -4.94 15.48 27.60
CA LEU A 43 -5.16 16.86 27.19
C LEU A 43 -6.11 17.60 28.14
N SER A 44 -7.20 16.97 28.57
CA SER A 44 -8.18 17.60 29.48
C SER A 44 -7.62 17.99 30.85
N ILE A 45 -6.59 17.30 31.34
CA ILE A 45 -5.93 17.57 32.62
C ILE A 45 -4.69 18.47 32.50
N THR A 46 -4.28 18.82 31.27
CA THR A 46 -3.11 19.68 31.06
C THR A 46 -3.40 21.14 31.40
N SER A 47 -2.36 21.88 31.80
CA SER A 47 -2.51 23.27 32.20
C SER A 47 -3.00 24.16 31.04
N SER A 48 -3.61 25.30 31.38
CA SER A 48 -4.06 26.31 30.41
C SER A 48 -2.92 26.83 29.53
N GLN A 49 -1.68 26.85 30.03
CA GLN A 49 -0.50 27.22 29.26
C GLN A 49 -0.17 26.19 28.18
N VAL A 50 -0.29 24.89 28.48
CA VAL A 50 -0.08 23.80 27.51
C VAL A 50 -1.15 23.86 26.41
N HIS A 51 -2.41 24.13 26.78
CA HIS A 51 -3.49 24.35 25.82
C HIS A 51 -3.21 25.53 24.87
N LYS A 52 -2.75 26.68 25.39
CA LYS A 52 -2.36 27.83 24.56
C LYS A 52 -1.25 27.47 23.58
N ASN A 53 -0.24 26.72 24.02
CA ASN A 53 0.85 26.28 23.17
C ASN A 53 0.36 25.31 22.07
N LEU A 54 -0.56 24.39 22.39
CA LEU A 54 -1.18 23.50 21.40
C LEU A 54 -2.01 24.27 20.35
N HIS A 55 -2.76 25.29 20.77
CA HIS A 55 -3.46 26.18 19.83
C HIS A 55 -2.48 26.92 18.92
N ALA A 56 -1.35 27.42 19.46
CA ALA A 56 -0.30 28.04 18.66
C ALA A 56 0.33 27.04 17.67
N LEU A 57 0.53 25.78 18.06
CA LEU A 57 1.01 24.72 17.17
C LEU A 57 0.02 24.42 16.04
N ARG A 58 -1.29 24.36 16.32
CA ARG A 58 -2.32 24.22 15.28
C ARG A 58 -2.32 25.41 14.31
N TYR A 59 -2.11 26.62 14.81
CA TYR A 59 -1.99 27.81 13.98
C TYR A 59 -0.77 27.72 13.05
N LEU A 60 0.39 27.31 13.58
CA LEU A 60 1.60 27.09 12.77
C LEU A 60 1.42 25.97 11.74
N GLN A 61 0.72 24.89 12.08
CA GLN A 61 0.38 23.81 11.16
C GLN A 61 -0.49 24.31 9.99
N LYS A 62 -1.46 25.18 10.26
CA LYS A 62 -2.30 25.81 9.23
C LYS A 62 -1.50 26.77 8.34
N GLU A 63 -0.62 27.58 8.91
CA GLU A 63 0.30 28.43 8.15
C GLU A 63 1.21 27.60 7.24
N SER A 64 1.75 26.49 7.74
CA SER A 64 2.60 25.57 6.96
C SER A 64 1.84 24.85 5.84
N SER A 65 0.51 24.75 5.93
CA SER A 65 -0.30 24.07 4.92
C SER A 65 -0.30 24.80 3.57
N LYS A 66 0.04 26.10 3.55
CA LYS A 66 0.16 26.90 2.32
C LYS A 66 1.21 26.33 1.34
N ASN A 67 2.21 25.62 1.83
CA ASN A 67 3.27 25.02 1.01
C ASN A 67 2.91 23.62 0.46
N ILE A 68 1.79 23.03 0.89
CA ILE A 68 1.38 21.67 0.51
C ILE A 68 1.00 21.59 -0.98
N PHE A 69 0.38 22.65 -1.50
CA PHE A 69 0.06 22.74 -2.94
C PHE A 69 1.32 22.62 -3.81
N ASP A 70 2.32 23.44 -3.50
CA ASP A 70 3.58 23.44 -4.27
C ASP A 70 4.30 22.11 -4.12
N TYR A 71 4.28 21.50 -2.92
CA TYR A 71 4.81 20.15 -2.68
C TYR A 71 4.19 19.11 -3.64
N TYR A 72 2.87 18.94 -3.64
CA TYR A 72 2.25 17.93 -4.51
C TYR A 72 2.39 18.24 -5.99
N ARG A 73 2.33 19.51 -6.38
CA ARG A 73 2.53 19.90 -7.78
C ARG A 73 3.94 19.53 -8.25
N VAL A 74 4.97 19.90 -7.48
CA VAL A 74 6.37 19.62 -7.83
C VAL A 74 6.61 18.12 -7.84
N CYS A 75 6.28 17.40 -6.77
CA CYS A 75 6.47 15.95 -6.70
C CYS A 75 5.71 15.22 -7.83
N SER A 76 4.49 15.64 -8.14
CA SER A 76 3.74 15.01 -9.22
C SER A 76 4.35 15.27 -10.59
N SER A 77 4.90 16.47 -10.83
CA SER A 77 5.56 16.82 -12.09
C SER A 77 6.87 16.04 -12.27
N GLU A 78 7.68 15.91 -11.21
CA GLU A 78 8.90 15.12 -11.23
C GLU A 78 8.61 13.64 -11.42
N GLU A 79 7.59 13.11 -10.74
CA GLU A 79 7.18 11.70 -10.91
C GLU A 79 6.73 11.41 -12.34
N LEU A 80 6.07 12.35 -13.03
CA LEU A 80 5.70 12.17 -14.45
C LEU A 80 6.94 12.08 -15.34
N ILE A 81 7.94 12.94 -15.11
CA ILE A 81 9.21 12.92 -15.85
C ILE A 81 9.93 11.58 -15.63
N LEU A 82 9.98 11.12 -14.38
CA LEU A 82 10.60 9.84 -14.03
C LEU A 82 9.84 8.66 -14.64
N LYS A 83 8.50 8.68 -14.64
CA LYS A 83 7.68 7.64 -15.27
C LYS A 83 7.91 7.56 -16.78
N ASP A 84 8.12 8.70 -17.45
CA ASP A 84 8.46 8.71 -18.87
C ASP A 84 9.84 8.10 -19.16
N GLN A 85 10.82 8.32 -18.27
CA GLN A 85 12.14 7.68 -18.37
C GLN A 85 12.07 6.18 -18.07
N GLU A 86 11.32 5.81 -17.02
CA GLU A 86 11.06 4.42 -16.63
C GLU A 86 10.41 3.65 -17.77
N ARG A 87 9.44 4.25 -18.48
CA ARG A 87 8.78 3.63 -19.64
C ARG A 87 9.80 3.20 -20.70
N LYS A 88 10.77 4.05 -21.05
CA LYS A 88 11.80 3.70 -22.06
C LYS A 88 12.66 2.51 -21.61
N SER A 89 13.06 2.50 -20.34
CA SER A 89 13.81 1.38 -19.77
C SER A 89 12.97 0.10 -19.74
N ASN A 90 11.67 0.22 -19.44
CA ASN A 90 10.74 -0.90 -19.43
C ASN A 90 10.54 -1.47 -20.83
N GLU A 91 10.36 -0.63 -21.84
CA GLU A 91 10.24 -1.06 -23.24
C GLU A 91 11.47 -1.86 -23.69
N GLU A 92 12.68 -1.40 -23.36
CA GLU A 92 13.92 -2.12 -23.65
C GLU A 92 13.99 -3.46 -22.91
N MET A 93 13.66 -3.46 -21.61
CA MET A 93 13.71 -4.66 -20.79
C MET A 93 12.69 -5.72 -21.25
N MET A 94 11.51 -5.30 -21.71
CA MET A 94 10.50 -6.20 -22.26
C MET A 94 10.99 -6.92 -23.52
N LEU A 95 11.89 -6.33 -24.32
CA LEU A 95 12.49 -7.02 -25.47
C LEU A 95 13.33 -8.24 -25.04
N TRP A 96 14.02 -8.15 -23.90
CA TRP A 96 14.74 -9.29 -23.33
C TRP A 96 13.78 -10.36 -22.78
N ILE A 97 12.75 -9.93 -22.05
CA ILE A 97 11.74 -10.84 -21.48
C ILE A 97 11.00 -11.60 -22.58
N GLU A 98 10.65 -10.94 -23.69
CA GLU A 98 10.01 -11.57 -24.85
C GLU A 98 11.00 -12.38 -25.73
N GLY A 99 12.30 -12.31 -25.44
CA GLY A 99 13.36 -12.93 -26.24
C GLY A 99 13.48 -12.34 -27.65
N LYS A 100 13.04 -11.09 -27.85
CA LYS A 100 13.28 -10.32 -29.08
C LYS A 100 14.69 -9.72 -29.14
N LYS A 101 15.31 -9.53 -27.98
CA LYS A 101 16.68 -9.07 -27.82
C LYS A 101 17.43 -10.08 -26.95
N GLU A 102 18.65 -10.40 -27.34
CA GLU A 102 19.56 -11.24 -26.56
C GLU A 102 20.69 -10.38 -26.01
N LEU A 103 21.23 -10.76 -24.85
CA LEU A 103 22.43 -10.13 -24.30
C LEU A 103 23.65 -10.60 -25.08
N SER A 104 24.58 -9.70 -25.35
CA SER A 104 25.87 -10.09 -25.93
C SER A 104 26.68 -10.94 -24.93
N ILE A 105 27.59 -11.79 -25.44
CA ILE A 105 28.45 -12.63 -24.58
C ILE A 105 29.20 -11.80 -23.52
N PRO A 106 29.77 -10.61 -23.82
CA PRO A 106 30.41 -9.77 -22.80
C PRO A 106 29.45 -9.30 -21.70
N GLU A 107 28.21 -8.96 -22.05
CA GLU A 107 27.19 -8.56 -21.08
C GLU A 107 26.79 -9.75 -20.20
N GLN A 108 26.56 -10.91 -20.80
CA GLN A 108 26.26 -12.15 -20.06
C GLN A 108 27.39 -12.48 -19.07
N MET A 109 28.64 -12.44 -19.53
CA MET A 109 29.81 -12.74 -18.69
C MET A 109 29.94 -11.78 -17.50
N LYS A 110 29.57 -10.51 -17.65
CA LYS A 110 29.57 -9.53 -16.55
C LYS A 110 28.61 -9.92 -15.41
N PHE A 111 27.51 -10.64 -15.71
CA PHE A 111 26.57 -11.14 -14.71
C PHE A 111 26.92 -12.54 -14.19
N VAL A 112 27.65 -13.33 -14.98
CA VAL A 112 27.99 -14.74 -14.70
C VAL A 112 29.18 -14.88 -13.74
N VAL A 113 30.10 -13.91 -13.69
CA VAL A 113 31.33 -14.00 -12.86
C VAL A 113 31.03 -14.18 -11.37
N ASP A 114 29.87 -13.73 -10.87
CA ASP A 114 29.61 -13.74 -9.43
C ASP A 114 28.84 -14.96 -8.89
N ARG A 115 28.13 -15.79 -9.69
CA ARG A 115 27.22 -16.79 -9.06
C ARG A 115 27.05 -18.18 -9.64
N TRP A 116 27.42 -18.57 -10.87
CA TRP A 116 27.04 -19.92 -11.33
C TRP A 116 28.04 -20.59 -12.30
N ASN A 117 28.49 -21.79 -11.92
CA ASN A 117 28.98 -22.84 -12.84
C ASN A 117 27.77 -23.55 -13.50
N THR A 118 26.92 -22.82 -14.23
CA THR A 118 25.81 -23.45 -14.97
C THR A 118 26.34 -23.98 -16.32
N PRO A 119 25.99 -25.22 -16.73
CA PRO A 119 26.34 -25.71 -18.06
C PRO A 119 25.82 -24.79 -19.17
N CYS A 120 26.69 -24.39 -20.10
CA CYS A 120 26.44 -23.42 -21.18
C CYS A 120 25.35 -23.80 -22.21
N ASN A 121 24.53 -24.83 -22.01
CA ASN A 121 23.65 -25.27 -23.08
C ASN A 121 22.41 -26.04 -22.59
N THR A 122 21.33 -25.35 -22.19
CA THR A 122 20.00 -25.98 -21.99
C THR A 122 18.79 -25.06 -22.24
N ALA A 123 18.93 -23.87 -22.85
CA ALA A 123 17.77 -23.00 -23.03
C ALA A 123 16.87 -23.46 -24.20
N LYS A 124 15.87 -24.31 -23.88
CA LYS A 124 14.77 -24.67 -24.81
C LYS A 124 13.74 -23.53 -25.00
N PHE A 125 13.93 -22.39 -24.34
CA PHE A 125 12.92 -21.34 -24.22
C PHE A 125 13.46 -20.01 -24.75
N LYS A 126 12.61 -19.28 -25.48
CA LYS A 126 12.88 -17.92 -25.95
C LYS A 126 12.42 -16.92 -24.89
N GLY A 127 13.31 -16.03 -24.48
CA GLY A 127 13.02 -15.02 -23.44
C GLY A 127 12.88 -15.61 -22.04
N ILE A 128 12.14 -14.91 -21.17
CA ILE A 128 11.85 -15.31 -19.79
C ILE A 128 10.37 -15.72 -19.69
N PRO A 129 10.06 -17.02 -19.76
CA PRO A 129 8.68 -17.48 -19.77
C PRO A 129 7.96 -17.14 -18.46
N CYS A 130 6.65 -16.84 -18.56
CA CYS A 130 5.76 -16.63 -17.43
C CYS A 130 6.18 -15.50 -16.46
N PHE A 131 6.96 -14.51 -16.94
CA PHE A 131 7.53 -13.45 -16.11
C PHE A 131 6.50 -12.76 -15.22
N TRP A 132 5.45 -12.18 -15.81
CA TRP A 132 4.38 -11.52 -15.07
C TRP A 132 3.50 -12.49 -14.28
N GLY A 133 3.27 -13.70 -14.79
CA GLY A 133 2.54 -14.74 -14.07
C GLY A 133 3.21 -15.11 -12.74
N ARG A 134 4.55 -15.17 -12.69
CA ARG A 134 5.30 -15.39 -11.43
C ARG A 134 5.18 -14.23 -10.46
N ILE A 135 5.21 -13.00 -10.97
CA ILE A 135 5.05 -11.79 -10.14
C ILE A 135 3.66 -11.75 -9.52
N ILE A 136 2.60 -11.98 -10.31
CA ILE A 136 1.22 -11.96 -9.83
C ILE A 136 0.97 -12.99 -8.73
N LYS A 137 1.58 -14.17 -8.83
CA LYS A 137 1.51 -15.20 -7.77
C LYS A 137 1.98 -14.70 -6.39
N ARG A 138 2.79 -13.64 -6.35
CA ARG A 138 3.38 -13.10 -5.11
C ARG A 138 2.68 -11.86 -4.59
N LEU A 139 1.80 -11.26 -5.38
CA LEU A 139 1.05 -10.08 -4.94
C LEU A 139 0.07 -10.48 -3.81
N PRO A 140 -0.13 -9.60 -2.82
CA PRO A 140 -1.00 -9.89 -1.69
C PRO A 140 -2.48 -9.92 -2.09
N TYR A 141 -3.34 -10.46 -1.22
CA TYR A 141 -4.80 -10.51 -1.34
C TYR A 141 -5.38 -11.39 -2.46
N PHE A 142 -4.97 -11.17 -3.72
CA PHE A 142 -5.51 -11.86 -4.88
C PHE A 142 -4.47 -12.78 -5.49
N THR A 143 -4.48 -14.04 -5.05
CA THR A 143 -3.53 -15.04 -5.53
C THR A 143 -4.22 -15.98 -6.52
N PRO A 144 -3.61 -16.24 -7.68
CA PRO A 144 -4.21 -17.12 -8.66
C PRO A 144 -4.32 -18.55 -8.14
N ASN A 145 -5.45 -19.20 -8.44
CA ASN A 145 -5.66 -20.61 -8.14
C ASN A 145 -5.10 -21.53 -9.26
N THR A 146 -5.27 -22.84 -9.09
CA THR A 146 -4.76 -23.85 -10.03
C THR A 146 -5.36 -23.74 -11.43
N LYS A 147 -6.63 -23.33 -11.56
CA LYS A 147 -7.29 -23.08 -12.87
C LYS A 147 -6.82 -21.78 -13.52
N GLU A 148 -6.39 -20.80 -12.73
CA GLU A 148 -5.93 -19.51 -13.22
C GLU A 148 -4.46 -19.51 -13.64
N TYR A 149 -3.64 -20.43 -13.10
CA TYR A 149 -2.22 -20.51 -13.43
C TYR A 149 -1.93 -20.62 -14.94
N PRO A 150 -2.60 -21.48 -15.72
CA PRO A 150 -2.36 -21.54 -17.16
C PRO A 150 -2.71 -20.24 -17.90
N ILE A 151 -3.60 -19.42 -17.34
CA ILE A 151 -4.09 -18.19 -17.98
C ILE A 151 -3.13 -17.03 -17.73
N ILE A 152 -2.71 -16.84 -16.48
CA ILE A 152 -1.82 -15.72 -16.11
C ILE A 152 -0.44 -15.83 -16.75
N GLU A 153 -0.05 -17.01 -17.21
CA GLU A 153 1.19 -17.23 -17.98
C GLU A 153 1.16 -16.51 -19.34
N PHE A 154 -0.04 -16.22 -19.86
CA PHE A 154 -0.21 -15.44 -21.09
C PHE A 154 -0.11 -13.93 -20.86
N ILE A 155 0.02 -13.44 -19.62
CA ILE A 155 0.21 -12.00 -19.37
C ILE A 155 1.56 -11.61 -19.94
N LYS A 156 1.48 -10.85 -21.03
CA LYS A 156 2.61 -10.35 -21.80
C LYS A 156 3.24 -9.15 -21.12
N ASN A 157 2.41 -8.18 -20.74
CA ASN A 157 2.87 -6.95 -20.13
C ASN A 157 1.79 -6.32 -19.23
N ILE A 158 2.23 -5.52 -18.27
CA ILE A 158 1.37 -4.66 -17.44
C ILE A 158 1.92 -3.24 -17.52
N ASP A 159 1.23 -2.38 -18.27
CA ASP A 159 1.60 -0.98 -18.42
C ASP A 159 0.89 -0.11 -17.39
N VAL A 160 1.61 0.84 -16.80
CA VAL A 160 1.07 1.79 -15.81
C VAL A 160 1.35 3.21 -16.28
N ILE A 161 0.29 3.97 -16.49
CA ILE A 161 0.33 5.35 -16.99
C ILE A 161 -0.21 6.27 -15.89
N LYS A 162 0.68 7.08 -15.31
CA LYS A 162 0.28 8.15 -14.39
C LYS A 162 -0.31 9.31 -15.19
N LYS A 163 -1.46 9.84 -14.78
CA LYS A 163 -2.05 11.06 -15.36
C LYS A 163 -1.60 12.31 -14.61
N PRO A 164 -1.64 13.50 -15.24
CA PRO A 164 -1.41 14.76 -14.55
C PRO A 164 -2.30 14.93 -13.33
N LEU A 165 -1.74 15.55 -12.29
CA LEU A 165 -2.47 15.89 -11.08
C LEU A 165 -3.63 16.82 -11.42
N SER A 166 -4.81 16.54 -10.86
CA SER A 166 -6.00 17.36 -11.05
C SER A 166 -6.46 17.94 -9.72
N ILE A 167 -6.90 19.20 -9.72
CA ILE A 167 -7.35 19.88 -8.51
C ILE A 167 -8.86 19.69 -8.40
N THR A 168 -9.32 19.20 -7.25
CA THR A 168 -10.73 19.02 -6.93
C THR A 168 -11.12 19.90 -5.75
N GLN A 169 -12.40 19.87 -5.37
CA GLN A 169 -12.87 20.55 -4.15
C GLN A 169 -12.22 19.93 -2.89
N ASN A 170 -12.12 18.61 -2.85
CA ASN A 170 -11.68 17.86 -1.67
C ASN A 170 -10.15 17.71 -1.57
N GLY A 171 -9.42 17.88 -2.68
CA GLY A 171 -7.97 17.73 -2.67
C GLY A 171 -7.32 17.70 -4.04
N PHE A 172 -6.16 17.06 -4.11
CA PHE A 172 -5.44 16.78 -5.34
C PHE A 172 -5.72 15.35 -5.77
N GLN A 173 -6.45 15.20 -6.88
CA GLN A 173 -6.77 13.89 -7.41
C GLN A 173 -5.62 13.36 -8.26
N VAL A 174 -5.15 12.17 -7.88
CA VAL A 174 -4.15 11.37 -8.57
C VAL A 174 -4.85 10.24 -9.32
N LYS A 175 -4.40 9.99 -10.56
CA LYS A 175 -4.92 8.88 -11.37
C LYS A 175 -3.81 8.06 -12.00
N TYR A 176 -3.98 6.75 -11.99
CA TYR A 176 -3.18 5.79 -12.74
C TYR A 176 -4.08 4.95 -13.63
N GLN A 177 -3.65 4.73 -14.86
CA GLN A 177 -4.25 3.75 -15.76
C GLN A 177 -3.35 2.51 -15.81
N ILE A 178 -3.92 1.35 -15.50
CA ILE A 178 -3.22 0.05 -15.51
C ILE A 178 -3.80 -0.77 -16.67
N ILE A 179 -2.94 -1.27 -17.55
CA ILE A 179 -3.34 -1.98 -18.77
C ILE A 179 -2.69 -3.36 -18.78
N PHE A 180 -3.52 -4.40 -18.74
CA PHE A 180 -3.11 -5.79 -18.84
C PHE A 180 -3.11 -6.21 -20.30
N GLN A 181 -1.95 -6.65 -20.79
CA GLN A 181 -1.78 -7.15 -22.15
C GLN A 181 -1.51 -8.65 -22.09
N TYR A 182 -2.16 -9.40 -22.96
CA TYR A 182 -2.00 -10.84 -23.07
C TYR A 182 -1.43 -11.21 -24.43
N ASN A 183 -0.60 -12.25 -24.47
CA ASN A 183 -0.28 -12.94 -25.71
C ASN A 183 -1.55 -13.60 -26.26
N GLU A 184 -1.60 -13.85 -27.57
CA GLU A 184 -2.70 -14.60 -28.17
C GLU A 184 -2.83 -15.97 -27.49
N ASN A 185 -4.03 -16.28 -27.00
CA ASN A 185 -4.30 -17.49 -26.24
C ASN A 185 -5.76 -17.95 -26.39
N GLU A 186 -6.07 -19.13 -25.84
CA GLU A 186 -7.39 -19.77 -25.94
C GLU A 186 -8.41 -19.23 -24.92
N TYR A 187 -7.99 -18.43 -23.95
CA TYR A 187 -8.82 -17.99 -22.81
C TYR A 187 -9.32 -16.55 -22.96
N ILE A 188 -8.44 -15.61 -23.30
CA ILE A 188 -8.70 -14.16 -23.30
C ILE A 188 -8.46 -13.62 -24.71
N SER A 189 -9.46 -12.92 -25.26
CA SER A 189 -9.33 -12.21 -26.54
C SER A 189 -8.78 -10.80 -26.38
N ASN A 190 -9.24 -10.06 -25.36
CA ASN A 190 -8.77 -8.71 -25.04
C ASN A 190 -8.52 -8.59 -23.53
N GLY A 191 -7.41 -7.95 -23.17
CA GLY A 191 -7.05 -7.71 -21.78
C GLY A 191 -7.78 -6.54 -21.13
N ALA A 192 -7.68 -6.45 -19.81
CA ALA A 192 -8.33 -5.42 -19.01
C ALA A 192 -7.56 -4.10 -18.95
N SER A 193 -8.29 -2.99 -18.80
CA SER A 193 -7.78 -1.67 -18.47
C SER A 193 -8.53 -1.11 -17.28
N ILE A 194 -7.83 -0.58 -16.29
CA ILE A 194 -8.37 -0.09 -15.02
C ILE A 194 -7.86 1.33 -14.77
N GLU A 195 -8.70 2.18 -14.18
CA GLU A 195 -8.33 3.48 -13.62
C GLU A 195 -8.33 3.39 -12.09
N LEU A 196 -7.16 3.58 -11.48
CA LEU A 196 -6.99 3.77 -10.05
C LEU A 196 -7.01 5.28 -9.76
N THR A 197 -7.91 5.74 -8.90
CA THR A 197 -8.07 7.15 -8.54
C THR A 197 -8.05 7.32 -7.02
N TYR A 198 -7.39 8.36 -6.54
CA TYR A 198 -7.46 8.77 -5.13
C TYR A 198 -7.17 10.26 -4.95
N VAL A 199 -7.49 10.80 -3.78
CA VAL A 199 -7.35 12.22 -3.43
C VAL A 199 -6.33 12.40 -2.30
N LEU A 200 -5.42 13.35 -2.48
CA LEU A 200 -4.49 13.82 -1.46
C LEU A 200 -5.00 15.14 -0.86
N PRO A 201 -4.93 15.33 0.47
CA PRO A 201 -5.53 16.48 1.14
C PRO A 201 -4.81 17.78 0.83
N LYS A 202 -5.52 18.92 0.93
CA LYS A 202 -4.92 20.27 0.77
C LYS A 202 -4.17 20.75 2.00
N GLU A 203 -4.44 20.11 3.14
CA GLU A 203 -3.90 20.42 4.45
C GLU A 203 -3.31 19.14 5.07
N PHE A 204 -2.75 19.26 6.27
CA PHE A 204 -2.29 18.09 7.00
C PHE A 204 -3.43 17.12 7.33
N PRO A 205 -3.14 15.81 7.41
CA PRO A 205 -1.83 15.19 7.21
C PRO A 205 -1.45 15.03 5.72
N ILE A 206 -0.19 15.32 5.38
CA ILE A 206 0.34 15.17 4.02
C ILE A 206 0.44 13.67 3.69
N ASN A 207 0.27 13.32 2.41
CA ASN A 207 0.35 11.96 1.85
C ASN A 207 -0.73 10.99 2.36
N GLN A 208 -1.75 11.47 3.06
CA GLN A 208 -2.91 10.65 3.39
C GLN A 208 -3.76 10.40 2.14
N ILE A 209 -4.04 9.14 1.84
CA ILE A 209 -4.91 8.78 0.73
C ILE A 209 -6.35 8.85 1.21
N THR A 210 -7.16 9.62 0.49
CA THR A 210 -8.60 9.77 0.71
C THR A 210 -9.35 9.44 -0.58
N GLU A 211 -10.63 9.08 -0.47
CA GLU A 211 -11.48 8.73 -1.61
C GLU A 211 -10.86 7.69 -2.58
N PRO A 212 -10.31 6.56 -2.07
CA PRO A 212 -9.75 5.54 -2.92
C PRO A 212 -10.83 4.93 -3.82
N ASN A 213 -10.56 4.84 -5.12
CA ASN A 213 -11.48 4.26 -6.08
C ASN A 213 -10.76 3.47 -7.18
N VAL A 214 -11.41 2.41 -7.64
CA VAL A 214 -10.99 1.59 -8.78
C VAL A 214 -12.15 1.50 -9.77
N SER A 215 -11.91 1.98 -10.98
CA SER A 215 -12.88 1.91 -12.08
C SER A 215 -12.35 1.01 -13.19
N ILE A 216 -13.13 0.01 -13.60
CA ILE A 216 -12.79 -0.82 -14.76
C ILE A 216 -13.16 -0.02 -16.01
N ILE A 217 -12.18 0.29 -16.86
CA ILE A 217 -12.41 0.93 -18.17
C ILE A 217 -12.83 -0.14 -19.17
N ASN A 218 -12.05 -1.22 -19.24
CA ASN A 218 -12.32 -2.40 -20.07
C ASN A 218 -12.05 -3.64 -19.22
N ASP A 219 -12.97 -4.60 -19.21
CA ASP A 219 -12.74 -5.88 -18.54
C ASP A 219 -12.11 -6.91 -19.51
N ASN A 220 -11.63 -8.02 -18.97
CA ASN A 220 -11.13 -9.14 -19.74
C ASN A 220 -12.28 -9.75 -20.56
N ILE A 221 -12.05 -9.90 -21.87
CA ILE A 221 -13.02 -10.58 -22.75
C ILE A 221 -12.62 -12.05 -22.87
N TRP A 222 -13.46 -12.93 -22.33
CA TRP A 222 -13.23 -14.36 -22.31
C TRP A 222 -13.70 -15.04 -23.61
N LYS A 223 -12.85 -15.88 -24.19
CA LYS A 223 -13.20 -16.79 -25.30
C LYS A 223 -13.94 -18.03 -24.80
N ASN A 224 -13.49 -18.56 -23.67
CA ASN A 224 -14.08 -19.71 -23.00
C ASN A 224 -14.49 -19.31 -21.59
N LYS A 225 -15.71 -19.70 -21.16
CA LYS A 225 -16.18 -19.46 -19.80
C LYS A 225 -15.41 -20.38 -18.86
N ILE A 226 -14.46 -19.81 -18.13
CA ILE A 226 -13.79 -20.51 -17.05
C ILE A 226 -14.68 -20.35 -15.83
N GLU A 227 -15.08 -21.47 -15.24
CA GLU A 227 -15.71 -21.47 -13.92
C GLU A 227 -14.64 -21.06 -12.90
N LEU A 228 -14.54 -19.75 -12.69
CA LEU A 228 -13.86 -19.19 -11.53
C LEU A 228 -14.63 -19.71 -10.33
N GLU A 229 -14.07 -20.67 -9.61
CA GLU A 229 -14.68 -21.17 -8.38
C GLU A 229 -14.85 -19.98 -7.43
N GLU A 230 -16.04 -19.78 -6.87
CA GLU A 230 -16.22 -18.84 -5.78
C GLU A 230 -15.31 -19.31 -4.64
N GLY A 231 -14.17 -18.63 -4.48
CA GLY A 231 -13.18 -19.01 -3.50
C GLY A 231 -13.81 -18.93 -2.11
N ASP A 232 -13.52 -19.94 -1.28
CA ASP A 232 -13.92 -19.98 0.12
C ASP A 232 -13.56 -18.63 0.77
N LEU A 233 -14.58 -17.91 1.25
CA LEU A 233 -14.54 -16.49 1.67
C LEU A 233 -13.48 -16.18 2.73
N SER A 234 -12.82 -17.19 3.28
CA SER A 234 -12.01 -17.08 4.47
C SER A 234 -10.56 -16.65 4.22
N GLN A 235 -9.83 -17.00 3.14
CA GLN A 235 -8.37 -16.70 3.14
C GLN A 235 -7.63 -16.29 1.86
N LYS A 236 -8.05 -16.58 0.61
CA LYS A 236 -7.36 -16.09 -0.60
C LYS A 236 -8.32 -15.94 -1.78
N THR A 237 -8.54 -14.72 -2.26
CA THR A 237 -9.39 -14.45 -3.41
C THR A 237 -8.65 -14.76 -4.72
N ASN A 238 -9.33 -15.36 -5.69
CA ASN A 238 -8.78 -15.70 -7.02
C ASN A 238 -8.24 -14.45 -7.74
N PHE A 239 -7.22 -14.58 -8.59
CA PHE A 239 -6.64 -13.42 -9.28
C PHE A 239 -7.67 -12.66 -10.11
N PHE A 240 -8.42 -13.33 -10.99
CA PHE A 240 -9.39 -12.66 -11.85
C PHE A 240 -10.60 -12.10 -11.09
N SER A 241 -10.80 -12.51 -9.83
CA SER A 241 -11.83 -11.90 -8.99
C SER A 241 -11.51 -10.46 -8.59
N VAL A 242 -10.24 -10.03 -8.66
CA VAL A 242 -9.85 -8.65 -8.35
C VAL A 242 -10.52 -7.65 -9.29
N PHE A 243 -10.87 -8.04 -10.50
CA PHE A 243 -11.56 -7.17 -11.45
C PHE A 243 -13.03 -6.97 -11.04
N ASN A 244 -13.67 -7.96 -10.39
CA ASN A 244 -15.09 -7.92 -10.07
C ASN A 244 -15.39 -8.30 -8.60
N THR A 245 -14.68 -7.68 -7.66
CA THR A 245 -14.88 -7.89 -6.22
C THR A 245 -15.68 -6.76 -5.59
N ASP A 246 -16.45 -7.11 -4.56
CA ASP A 246 -17.16 -6.16 -3.70
C ASP A 246 -16.24 -5.56 -2.62
N ASN A 247 -15.10 -6.19 -2.33
CA ASN A 247 -14.13 -5.67 -1.38
C ASN A 247 -13.26 -4.59 -2.02
N LYS A 248 -13.78 -3.35 -2.07
CA LYS A 248 -13.14 -2.20 -2.72
C LYS A 248 -11.81 -1.80 -2.09
N ASP A 249 -11.64 -1.99 -0.79
CA ASP A 249 -10.38 -1.67 -0.11
C ASP A 249 -9.26 -2.61 -0.56
N LYS A 250 -9.49 -3.93 -0.52
CA LYS A 250 -8.52 -4.91 -1.04
C LYS A 250 -8.27 -4.71 -2.53
N GLN A 251 -9.32 -4.41 -3.30
CA GLN A 251 -9.20 -4.12 -4.73
C GLN A 251 -8.27 -2.92 -4.99
N PHE A 252 -8.49 -1.83 -4.25
CA PHE A 252 -7.65 -0.63 -4.35
C PHE A 252 -6.21 -0.94 -3.96
N ILE A 253 -5.99 -1.57 -2.80
CA ILE A 253 -4.64 -1.87 -2.29
C ILE A 253 -3.87 -2.75 -3.29
N TYR A 254 -4.53 -3.74 -3.87
CA TYR A 254 -3.92 -4.60 -4.90
C TYR A 254 -3.41 -3.79 -6.10
N PHE A 255 -4.27 -2.97 -6.70
CA PHE A 255 -3.90 -2.16 -7.86
C PHE A 255 -2.94 -1.02 -7.52
N TYR A 256 -3.00 -0.46 -6.32
CA TYR A 256 -2.05 0.51 -5.81
C TYR A 256 -0.64 -0.10 -5.69
N ILE A 257 -0.52 -1.26 -5.05
CA ILE A 257 0.76 -2.00 -4.95
C ILE A 257 1.26 -2.34 -6.35
N LEU A 258 0.38 -2.82 -7.24
CA LEU A 258 0.76 -3.12 -8.62
C LEU A 258 1.34 -1.89 -9.32
N ALA A 259 0.65 -0.75 -9.25
CA ALA A 259 1.02 0.47 -9.96
C ALA A 259 2.25 1.19 -9.39
N LYS A 260 2.35 1.31 -8.06
CA LYS A 260 3.38 2.11 -7.38
C LYS A 260 4.62 1.31 -7.06
N GLU A 261 4.48 0.04 -6.69
CA GLU A 261 5.60 -0.78 -6.19
C GLU A 261 6.02 -1.84 -7.19
N CYS A 262 5.06 -2.56 -7.76
CA CYS A 262 5.34 -3.77 -8.52
C CYS A 262 5.95 -3.49 -9.88
N VAL A 263 5.33 -2.61 -10.68
CA VAL A 263 5.83 -2.35 -12.04
C VAL A 263 7.24 -1.78 -12.01
N THR A 264 7.52 -0.84 -11.10
CA THR A 264 8.85 -0.24 -10.99
C THR A 264 9.91 -1.22 -10.48
N ASN A 265 9.55 -2.13 -9.57
CA ASN A 265 10.47 -3.11 -8.99
C ASN A 265 10.32 -4.53 -9.57
N LYS A 266 9.73 -4.71 -10.76
CA LYS A 266 9.31 -6.02 -11.30
C LYS A 266 10.40 -7.10 -11.31
N MET A 267 11.66 -6.75 -11.56
CA MET A 267 12.76 -7.73 -11.49
C MET A 267 13.02 -8.24 -10.07
N ARG A 268 12.84 -7.38 -9.05
CA ARG A 268 12.90 -7.80 -7.63
C ARG A 268 11.70 -8.66 -7.26
N TRP A 269 10.52 -8.31 -7.76
CA TRP A 269 9.33 -9.15 -7.58
C TRP A 269 9.43 -10.50 -8.29
N PHE A 270 10.24 -10.60 -9.34
CA PHE A 270 10.51 -11.84 -10.06
C PHE A 270 11.59 -12.70 -9.37
N ASP A 271 12.64 -12.09 -8.83
CA ASP A 271 13.75 -12.78 -8.15
C ASP A 271 13.28 -13.48 -6.85
N ASP A 272 13.65 -14.75 -6.67
CA ASP A 272 13.15 -15.64 -5.61
C ASP A 272 13.99 -15.59 -4.30
N SER A 273 14.88 -14.61 -4.16
CA SER A 273 15.74 -14.57 -2.98
C SER A 273 14.95 -14.32 -1.67
N ILE A 274 15.15 -15.21 -0.68
CA ILE A 274 14.45 -15.20 0.63
C ILE A 274 14.57 -13.84 1.35
N VAL A 275 15.66 -13.12 1.13
CA VAL A 275 15.91 -11.77 1.67
C VAL A 275 14.95 -10.75 1.06
N GLN A 276 14.73 -10.78 -0.26
CA GLN A 276 13.82 -9.87 -0.94
C GLN A 276 12.34 -10.13 -0.56
N ILE A 277 11.95 -11.38 -0.28
CA ILE A 277 10.57 -11.70 0.13
C ILE A 277 10.20 -11.02 1.47
N LYS A 278 11.15 -10.89 2.41
CA LYS A 278 10.93 -10.17 3.68
C LYS A 278 10.82 -8.66 3.45
N ASP A 279 11.70 -8.10 2.61
CA ASP A 279 11.69 -6.66 2.27
C ASP A 279 10.42 -6.26 1.51
N MET A 280 9.94 -7.11 0.59
CA MET A 280 8.73 -6.85 -0.20
C MET A 280 7.44 -6.92 0.63
N LYS A 281 7.37 -7.80 1.63
CA LYS A 281 6.27 -7.77 2.60
C LYS A 281 6.30 -6.46 3.39
N ASN A 282 7.47 -6.04 3.88
CA ASN A 282 7.58 -4.78 4.61
C ASN A 282 7.21 -3.55 3.77
N LEU A 283 7.55 -3.52 2.48
CA LEU A 283 7.12 -2.47 1.52
C LEU A 283 5.59 -2.40 1.40
N SER A 284 4.91 -3.55 1.26
CA SER A 284 3.44 -3.57 1.20
C SER A 284 2.79 -3.04 2.48
N TRP A 285 3.36 -3.33 3.66
CA TRP A 285 2.85 -2.87 4.95
C TRP A 285 3.20 -1.40 5.26
N SER A 286 4.35 -0.88 4.82
CA SER A 286 4.70 0.54 5.00
C SER A 286 3.81 1.47 4.19
N SER A 287 3.40 1.06 2.99
CA SER A 287 2.49 1.84 2.15
C SER A 287 1.03 1.72 2.61
N ILE A 288 0.66 0.63 3.30
CA ILE A 288 -0.65 0.50 3.96
C ILE A 288 -0.76 1.40 5.19
N LYS A 289 0.34 1.83 5.83
CA LYS A 289 0.29 2.87 6.87
C LYS A 289 -0.13 4.25 6.32
N GLU A 290 -0.17 4.45 5.00
CA GLU A 290 -0.79 5.63 4.37
C GLU A 290 -2.33 5.55 4.36
N PHE A 291 -2.93 4.38 4.67
CA PHE A 291 -4.37 4.09 4.64
C PHE A 291 -5.08 4.14 6.01
N ASP A 292 -4.35 4.23 7.12
CA ASP A 292 -4.89 4.23 8.49
C ASP A 292 -4.44 5.55 9.15
N TYR A 293 -5.24 6.53 9.57
CA TYR A 293 -6.55 6.54 10.22
C TYR A 293 -7.30 7.83 9.82
N ALA A 294 -8.37 7.75 9.02
CA ALA A 294 -9.32 8.87 8.83
C ALA A 294 -10.66 8.64 9.56
N ASN A 295 -10.97 7.42 9.97
CA ASN A 295 -12.25 7.09 10.61
C ASN A 295 -12.34 7.46 12.11
N GLU A 296 -11.31 8.05 12.71
CA GLU A 296 -11.34 8.49 14.12
C GLU A 296 -11.34 10.02 14.34
N CYS A 297 -11.25 10.81 13.26
CA CYS A 297 -11.19 12.27 13.36
C CYS A 297 -12.31 13.01 12.59
N GLY A 298 -13.39 12.31 12.25
CA GLY A 298 -14.61 12.91 11.72
C GLY A 298 -15.77 12.75 12.69
N ASP A 299 -16.30 13.88 13.17
CA ASP A 299 -17.65 14.01 13.74
C ASP A 299 -17.99 13.15 14.97
N ARG A 300 -17.44 13.50 16.14
CA ARG A 300 -18.23 13.36 17.37
C ARG A 300 -18.73 14.72 17.79
N ILE A 301 -19.97 14.97 17.38
CA ILE A 301 -20.91 15.85 18.05
C ILE A 301 -20.70 15.65 19.57
N ILE A 302 -20.42 16.75 20.25
CA ILE A 302 -20.35 16.83 21.70
C ILE A 302 -21.70 16.38 22.21
N ASP A 303 -21.79 15.15 22.71
CA ASP A 303 -22.93 14.73 23.51
C ASP A 303 -22.58 15.07 24.97
N ASP A 304 -23.15 16.17 25.47
CA ASP A 304 -22.97 16.73 26.82
C ASP A 304 -23.53 15.81 27.94
N LYS A 305 -23.68 14.51 27.68
CA LYS A 305 -24.29 13.54 28.60
C LYS A 305 -23.49 12.25 28.70
N ALA A 306 -22.29 12.36 29.24
CA ALA A 306 -21.67 11.26 29.96
C ALA A 306 -21.16 11.75 31.32
N SER A 307 -22.09 12.33 32.10
CA SER A 307 -21.97 12.32 33.55
C SER A 307 -22.01 10.86 34.01
N LEU A 308 -21.05 10.44 34.82
CA LEU A 308 -21.16 9.52 35.98
C LEU A 308 -19.76 8.94 36.31
N PRO A 309 -19.49 8.48 37.55
CA PRO A 309 -19.94 8.97 38.86
C PRO A 309 -18.73 9.36 39.73
N CYS A 310 -18.95 10.22 40.73
CA CYS A 310 -18.03 10.28 41.86
C CYS A 310 -18.02 8.91 42.54
N VAL A 311 -16.91 8.18 42.47
CA VAL A 311 -16.64 7.12 43.45
C VAL A 311 -16.15 7.83 44.69
N GLN A 312 -17.04 7.97 45.67
CA GLN A 312 -16.67 8.35 47.02
C GLN A 312 -15.75 7.27 47.59
N GLN A 313 -14.53 7.66 47.95
CA GLN A 313 -13.93 7.36 49.25
C GLN A 313 -13.35 8.66 49.80
#